data_AF-A0A7C1W0H7-F1
#
_entry.id   AF-A0A7C1W0H7-F1
#
_cell.length_a   1.000
_cell.length_b   1.000
_cell.length_c   1.000
_cell.angle_alpha   90.00
_cell.angle_beta   90.00
_cell.angle_gamma   90.00
#
_symmetry.space_group_name_H-M   'P 1'
#
loop_
_entity.id
_entity.type
_entity.pdbx_description
1 polymer ?
#
loop_
_entity_poly.entity_id
_entity_poly.type
_entity_poly.pdbx_seq_one_letter_code
_entity_poly.pdbx_strand_id
1 'polypeptide(L)'
;MQIKIRYLILSLILIASVLLSIFLYTKFEEAEKEKQILIVKKFQPRLLRQSPLLLKKEDFEQLSPWQKYVTPFDSEVQKIANEIKNEREAYKTAVKWTWVSDITLNGVEEKWLMPHEFLSNTPNYPTNPVPGKPASDCEEQAYTLVSLLRAIGVKAENVRVVVGEVNFSGQRGGHAWVEIYENGKWFALEATSGSYWDDEEKKFHDRRGYPYTYFKNHEYPSVEIWGYFNDIYYYNPSTEEGNAPFHWKNVILMPS
;
A
#
# COMPACT_ATOMS: atom_id res chain seq x y z
N MET A 1 -6.73 64.37 -4.62
CA MET A 1 -5.58 63.58 -5.13
C MET A 1 -5.02 62.61 -4.09
N GLN A 2 -4.76 63.05 -2.84
CA GLN A 2 -4.19 62.20 -1.77
C GLN A 2 -5.01 60.95 -1.39
N ILE A 3 -6.35 61.01 -1.44
CA ILE A 3 -7.21 59.87 -1.08
C ILE A 3 -7.09 58.72 -2.10
N LYS A 4 -7.05 59.02 -3.41
CA LYS A 4 -6.86 58.01 -4.46
C LYS A 4 -5.51 57.32 -4.37
N ILE A 5 -4.47 58.06 -3.97
CA ILE A 5 -3.11 57.52 -3.74
C ILE A 5 -3.12 56.57 -2.54
N ARG A 6 -3.84 56.88 -1.46
CA ARG A 6 -3.99 55.98 -0.29
C ARG A 6 -4.71 54.68 -0.63
N TYR A 7 -5.80 54.74 -1.41
CA TYR A 7 -6.49 53.53 -1.87
C TYR A 7 -5.63 52.67 -2.79
N LEU A 8 -4.86 53.30 -3.69
CA LEU A 8 -3.91 52.58 -4.54
C LEU A 8 -2.84 51.87 -3.71
N ILE A 9 -2.26 52.55 -2.73
CA ILE A 9 -1.26 51.96 -1.82
C ILE A 9 -1.85 50.80 -1.01
N LEU A 10 -3.05 50.96 -0.46
CA LEU A 10 -3.73 49.89 0.29
C LEU A 10 -4.05 48.67 -0.59
N SER A 11 -4.49 48.89 -1.84
CA SER A 11 -4.76 47.80 -2.79
C SER A 11 -3.49 47.04 -3.17
N LEU A 12 -2.36 47.74 -3.36
CA LEU A 12 -1.06 47.12 -3.64
C LEU A 12 -0.54 46.30 -2.46
N ILE A 13 -0.73 46.79 -1.22
CA ILE A 13 -0.37 46.05 -0.01
C ILE A 13 -1.21 44.77 0.10
N LEU A 14 -2.52 44.84 -0.17
CA LEU A 14 -3.39 43.67 -0.12
C LEU A 14 -2.98 42.63 -1.16
N ILE A 15 -2.74 43.04 -2.41
CA ILE A 15 -2.28 42.15 -3.48
C ILE A 15 -0.95 41.51 -3.11
N ALA A 16 0.01 42.28 -2.60
CA ALA A 16 1.29 41.77 -2.15
C ALA A 16 1.14 40.74 -1.01
N SER A 17 0.21 40.97 -0.07
CA SER A 17 -0.06 40.03 1.04
C SER A 17 -0.66 38.70 0.58
N VAL A 18 -1.56 38.73 -0.41
CA VAL A 18 -2.17 37.53 -0.99
C VAL A 18 -1.12 36.75 -1.78
N LEU A 19 -0.32 37.42 -2.62
CA LEU A 19 0.75 36.78 -3.38
C LEU A 19 1.82 36.17 -2.46
N LEU A 20 2.18 36.86 -1.38
CA LEU A 20 3.11 36.33 -0.37
C LEU A 20 2.53 35.10 0.34
N SER A 21 1.24 35.12 0.67
CA SER A 21 0.57 33.97 1.30
C SER A 21 0.54 32.75 0.38
N ILE A 22 0.24 32.96 -0.91
CA ILE A 22 0.29 31.89 -1.92
C ILE A 22 1.72 31.35 -2.06
N PHE A 23 2.72 32.23 -2.17
CA PHE A 23 4.13 31.83 -2.30
C PHE A 23 4.63 31.06 -1.07
N LEU A 24 4.25 31.48 0.13
CA LEU A 24 4.59 30.78 1.38
C LEU A 24 3.90 29.42 1.44
N TYR A 25 2.63 29.33 1.03
CA TYR A 25 1.89 28.07 0.97
C TYR A 25 2.52 27.09 -0.02
N THR A 26 2.90 27.53 -1.23
CA THR A 26 3.57 26.65 -2.20
C THR A 26 4.94 26.20 -1.71
N LYS A 27 5.71 27.09 -1.08
CA LYS A 27 7.00 26.73 -0.48
C LYS A 27 6.86 25.73 0.68
N PHE A 28 5.80 25.86 1.47
CA PHE A 28 5.49 24.91 2.53
C PHE A 28 5.13 23.54 1.97
N GLU A 29 4.28 23.47 0.93
CA GLU A 29 3.96 22.21 0.24
C GLU A 29 5.21 21.57 -0.40
N GLU A 30 6.07 22.36 -1.04
CA GLU A 30 7.35 21.88 -1.60
C GLU A 30 8.23 21.29 -0.50
N ALA A 31 8.37 21.97 0.64
CA ALA A 31 9.17 21.50 1.76
C ALA A 31 8.58 20.25 2.43
N GLU A 32 7.25 20.12 2.52
CA GLU A 32 6.60 18.89 2.96
C GLU A 32 6.83 17.75 1.96
N LYS A 33 6.67 17.99 0.66
CA LYS A 33 6.98 17.00 -0.38
C LYS A 33 8.44 16.57 -0.32
N GLU A 34 9.37 17.50 -0.14
CA GLU A 34 10.80 17.22 -0.06
C GLU A 34 11.15 16.44 1.22
N LYS A 35 10.55 16.78 2.37
CA LYS A 35 10.67 15.98 3.60
C LYS A 35 10.10 14.58 3.43
N GLN A 36 8.96 14.44 2.76
CA GLN A 36 8.36 13.14 2.44
C GLN A 36 9.31 12.35 1.51
N ILE A 37 9.85 12.97 0.46
CA ILE A 37 10.84 12.37 -0.46
C ILE A 37 12.11 11.97 0.29
N LEU A 38 12.59 12.75 1.26
CA LEU A 38 13.78 12.41 2.06
C LEU A 38 13.52 11.24 3.03
N ILE A 39 12.31 11.17 3.60
CA ILE A 39 11.83 10.02 4.37
C ILE A 39 11.74 8.78 3.46
N VAL A 40 11.28 8.97 2.22
CA VAL A 40 11.18 7.90 1.23
C VAL A 40 12.54 7.50 0.62
N LYS A 41 13.51 8.39 0.48
CA LYS A 41 14.88 8.00 0.07
C LYS A 41 15.58 7.13 1.11
N LYS A 42 15.15 7.19 2.37
CA LYS A 42 15.52 6.24 3.43
C LYS A 42 14.61 5.01 3.46
N PHE A 43 13.50 5.02 2.73
CA PHE A 43 12.65 3.87 2.53
C PHE A 43 13.30 2.94 1.52
N GLN A 44 13.88 1.89 2.08
CA GLN A 44 13.78 0.58 1.51
C GLN A 44 12.59 -0.02 2.29
N PRO A 45 11.54 -0.56 1.65
CA PRO A 45 11.05 -1.79 2.24
C PRO A 45 12.29 -2.67 2.16
N ARG A 46 12.96 -2.87 3.31
CA ARG A 46 14.00 -3.88 3.33
C ARG A 46 13.22 -5.11 2.88
N LEU A 47 13.37 -5.54 1.63
CA LEU A 47 13.15 -6.92 1.27
C LEU A 47 14.09 -7.60 2.24
N LEU A 48 13.51 -8.09 3.36
CA LEU A 48 14.25 -8.09 4.60
C LEU A 48 15.53 -8.83 4.39
N ARG A 49 16.61 -8.25 4.89
CA ARG A 49 17.97 -8.65 4.54
C ARG A 49 18.20 -10.16 4.70
N GLN A 50 17.38 -10.90 5.43
CA GLN A 50 17.58 -12.32 5.69
C GLN A 50 16.28 -13.12 5.82
N SER A 51 15.54 -13.31 4.73
CA SER A 51 14.96 -14.61 4.34
C SER A 51 14.56 -14.53 2.87
N PRO A 52 14.70 -15.61 2.07
CA PRO A 52 14.11 -15.59 0.74
C PRO A 52 12.63 -15.25 0.90
N LEU A 53 12.16 -14.24 0.17
CA LEU A 53 10.72 -14.02 0.04
C LEU A 53 10.21 -15.25 -0.70
N LEU A 54 9.34 -16.01 -0.04
CA LEU A 54 9.00 -17.37 -0.41
C LEU A 54 7.85 -17.43 -1.42
N LEU A 55 7.26 -16.29 -1.78
CA LEU A 55 6.46 -16.16 -2.99
C LEU A 55 7.32 -16.51 -4.19
N LYS A 56 6.97 -17.62 -4.84
CA LYS A 56 7.61 -18.06 -6.06
C LYS A 56 6.64 -17.93 -7.21
N LYS A 57 7.18 -17.68 -8.40
CA LYS A 57 6.37 -17.54 -9.61
C LYS A 57 5.51 -18.79 -9.86
N GLU A 58 6.05 -19.97 -9.56
CA GLU A 58 5.41 -21.27 -9.76
C GLU A 58 4.13 -21.45 -8.92
N ASP A 59 4.01 -20.72 -7.80
CA ASP A 59 2.84 -20.75 -6.93
C ASP A 59 1.59 -20.15 -7.63
N PHE A 60 1.79 -19.37 -8.70
CA PHE A 60 0.73 -18.61 -9.38
C PHE A 60 0.32 -19.17 -10.75
N GLU A 61 0.64 -20.43 -11.05
CA GLU A 61 0.34 -21.08 -12.34
C GLU A 61 -1.13 -21.52 -12.54
N GLN A 62 -1.97 -21.59 -11.50
CA GLN A 62 -3.34 -22.16 -11.59
C GLN A 62 -4.45 -21.27 -10.98
N LEU A 63 -5.68 -21.48 -11.48
CA LEU A 63 -6.91 -20.78 -11.09
C LEU A 63 -7.27 -20.89 -9.59
N SER A 64 -7.44 -19.74 -8.94
CA SER A 64 -8.26 -19.49 -7.74
C SER A 64 -7.82 -19.87 -6.30
N PRO A 65 -6.66 -20.52 -5.99
CA PRO A 65 -6.37 -20.83 -4.59
C PRO A 65 -6.13 -19.56 -3.75
N TRP A 66 -5.76 -18.45 -4.37
CA TRP A 66 -5.36 -17.21 -3.70
C TRP A 66 -6.52 -16.23 -3.49
N GLN A 67 -7.52 -16.28 -4.37
CA GLN A 67 -8.72 -15.44 -4.26
C GLN A 67 -9.47 -15.68 -2.95
N LYS A 68 -9.36 -16.89 -2.38
CA LYS A 68 -10.02 -17.25 -1.10
C LYS A 68 -9.54 -16.39 0.08
N TYR A 69 -8.36 -15.78 0.00
CA TYR A 69 -7.83 -14.92 1.07
C TYR A 69 -8.33 -13.47 0.98
N VAL A 70 -8.97 -13.09 -0.14
CA VAL A 70 -9.64 -11.79 -0.26
C VAL A 70 -11.10 -11.98 0.17
N THR A 71 -11.41 -11.59 1.41
CA THR A 71 -12.69 -11.88 2.07
C THR A 71 -13.40 -10.61 2.52
N PRO A 72 -13.99 -9.84 1.59
CA PRO A 72 -14.67 -8.59 1.94
C PRO A 72 -15.85 -8.76 2.89
N PHE A 73 -16.49 -9.95 2.92
CA PHE A 73 -17.65 -10.23 3.76
C PHE A 73 -17.29 -10.87 5.12
N ASP A 74 -16.00 -11.04 5.42
CA ASP A 74 -15.54 -11.53 6.71
C ASP A 74 -15.90 -10.55 7.84
N SER A 75 -16.28 -11.07 9.01
CA SER A 75 -16.77 -10.23 10.12
C SER A 75 -15.73 -9.27 10.68
N GLU A 76 -14.45 -9.66 10.75
CA GLU A 76 -13.39 -8.78 11.24
C GLU A 76 -13.04 -7.70 10.22
N VAL A 77 -13.08 -8.04 8.92
CA VAL A 77 -12.96 -7.06 7.83
C VAL A 77 -14.13 -6.07 7.87
N GLN A 78 -15.37 -6.55 7.97
CA GLN A 78 -16.57 -5.74 8.03
C GLN A 78 -16.59 -4.81 9.26
N LYS A 79 -16.14 -5.30 10.41
CA LYS A 79 -16.02 -4.49 11.64
C LYS A 79 -15.15 -3.25 11.42
N ILE A 80 -13.99 -3.41 10.78
CA ILE A 80 -13.10 -2.29 10.44
C ILE A 80 -13.71 -1.42 9.34
N ALA A 81 -14.27 -2.03 8.29
CA ALA A 81 -14.87 -1.32 7.16
C ALA A 81 -16.03 -0.40 7.59
N ASN A 82 -16.82 -0.79 8.58
CA ASN A 82 -17.93 0.00 9.12
C ASN A 82 -17.48 1.30 9.81
N GLU A 83 -16.20 1.42 10.19
CA GLU A 83 -15.62 2.62 10.82
C GLU A 83 -14.88 3.53 9.82
N ILE A 84 -14.71 3.07 8.58
CA ILE A 84 -13.89 3.71 7.55
C ILE A 84 -14.77 4.32 6.47
N LYS A 85 -14.45 5.55 6.04
CA LYS A 85 -15.31 6.30 5.11
C LYS A 85 -14.91 6.17 3.64
N ASN A 86 -13.63 5.90 3.36
CA ASN A 86 -13.08 5.96 2.01
C ASN A 86 -11.75 5.20 1.91
N GLU A 87 -11.27 5.08 0.68
CA GLU A 87 -10.07 4.35 0.28
C GLU A 87 -8.80 4.87 0.96
N ARG A 88 -8.73 6.19 1.19
CA ARG A 88 -7.61 6.82 1.91
C ARG A 88 -7.58 6.40 3.38
N GLU A 89 -8.72 6.34 4.04
CA GLU A 89 -8.82 5.88 5.43
C GLU A 89 -8.58 4.37 5.54
N ALA A 90 -9.01 3.57 4.56
CA ALA A 90 -8.66 2.16 4.44
C ALA A 90 -7.15 1.95 4.35
N TYR A 91 -6.48 2.65 3.43
CA TYR A 91 -5.03 2.57 3.32
C TYR A 91 -4.31 3.08 4.56
N LYS A 92 -4.79 4.16 5.18
CA LYS A 92 -4.24 4.68 6.44
C LYS A 92 -4.38 3.67 7.59
N THR A 93 -5.39 2.81 7.54
CA THR A 93 -5.54 1.71 8.50
C THR A 93 -4.55 0.60 8.21
N ALA A 94 -4.39 0.21 6.94
CA ALA A 94 -3.46 -0.84 6.54
C ALA A 94 -2.01 -0.54 6.91
N VAL A 95 -1.52 0.69 6.65
CA VAL A 95 -0.13 1.06 6.97
C VAL A 95 0.19 1.18 8.48
N LYS A 96 -0.78 0.92 9.36
CA LYS A 96 -0.56 0.80 10.81
C LYS A 96 -0.31 -0.63 11.26
N TRP A 97 -0.60 -1.62 10.43
CA TRP A 97 -0.26 -3.00 10.72
C TRP A 97 1.25 -3.16 10.75
N THR A 98 1.71 -4.12 11.54
CA THR A 98 3.16 -4.34 11.70
C THR A 98 3.62 -5.44 10.76
N TRP A 99 4.58 -5.13 9.89
CA TRP A 99 5.23 -6.18 9.12
C TRP A 99 6.08 -7.07 10.05
N VAL A 100 5.88 -8.39 9.99
CA VAL A 100 6.66 -9.42 10.70
C VAL A 100 6.77 -10.64 9.79
N SER A 101 7.95 -11.27 9.71
CA SER A 101 8.12 -12.48 8.90
C SER A 101 7.32 -13.66 9.44
N ASP A 102 7.00 -14.60 8.56
CA ASP A 102 6.40 -15.87 8.95
C ASP A 102 7.28 -16.72 9.85
N ILE A 103 8.60 -16.69 9.67
CA ILE A 103 9.52 -17.42 10.55
C ILE A 103 9.40 -16.90 11.98
N THR A 104 9.35 -15.58 12.17
CA THR A 104 9.19 -14.99 13.50
C THR A 104 7.77 -15.17 14.05
N LEU A 105 6.75 -14.94 13.22
CA LEU A 105 5.36 -14.94 13.67
C LEU A 105 4.77 -16.35 13.82
N ASN A 106 5.07 -17.23 12.89
CA ASN A 106 4.44 -18.55 12.73
C ASN A 106 5.43 -19.72 12.92
N GLY A 107 6.74 -19.46 12.97
CA GLY A 107 7.77 -20.49 13.17
C GLY A 107 8.01 -21.38 11.96
N VAL A 108 7.49 -21.00 10.80
CA VAL A 108 7.62 -21.71 9.53
C VAL A 108 8.05 -20.74 8.44
N GLU A 109 8.56 -21.28 7.35
CA GLU A 109 8.99 -20.48 6.19
C GLU A 109 7.84 -19.68 5.59
N GLU A 110 6.68 -20.32 5.38
CA GLU A 110 5.53 -19.71 4.70
C GLU A 110 4.21 -20.23 5.31
N LYS A 111 3.29 -19.33 5.63
CA LYS A 111 1.96 -19.63 6.15
C LYS A 111 0.98 -18.48 5.95
N TRP A 112 0.09 -18.70 5.01
CA TRP A 112 -0.93 -17.71 4.68
C TRP A 112 -2.06 -17.74 5.69
N LEU A 113 -2.49 -16.55 6.12
CA LEU A 113 -3.57 -16.36 7.07
C LEU A 113 -4.77 -15.73 6.38
N MET A 114 -5.96 -16.15 6.77
CA MET A 114 -7.17 -15.44 6.40
C MET A 114 -7.20 -14.06 7.08
N PRO A 115 -7.86 -13.04 6.49
CA PRO A 115 -7.98 -11.72 7.12
C PRO A 115 -8.47 -11.72 8.56
N HIS A 116 -9.41 -12.59 8.96
CA HIS A 116 -9.79 -12.69 10.39
C HIS A 116 -8.65 -13.23 11.25
N GLU A 117 -7.90 -14.22 10.80
CA GLU A 117 -6.77 -14.76 11.57
C GLU A 117 -5.70 -13.68 11.76
N PHE A 118 -5.36 -12.98 10.68
CA PHE A 118 -4.44 -11.84 10.73
C PHE A 118 -4.94 -10.76 11.70
N LEU A 119 -6.19 -10.30 11.57
CA LEU A 119 -6.71 -9.16 12.33
C LEU A 119 -7.00 -9.48 13.80
N SER A 120 -7.57 -10.66 14.11
CA SER A 120 -8.03 -10.99 15.47
C SER A 120 -7.11 -11.93 16.23
N ASN A 121 -6.38 -12.82 15.55
CA ASN A 121 -5.60 -13.87 16.22
C ASN A 121 -4.15 -13.47 16.42
N THR A 122 -3.48 -12.94 15.38
CA THR A 122 -2.05 -12.55 15.45
C THR A 122 -1.72 -11.58 16.59
N PRO A 123 -2.60 -10.62 17.00
CA PRO A 123 -2.31 -9.77 18.17
C PRO A 123 -2.06 -10.55 19.47
N ASN A 124 -2.56 -11.78 19.55
CA ASN A 124 -2.52 -12.65 20.73
C ASN A 124 -1.57 -13.84 20.55
N TYR A 125 -0.85 -13.95 19.42
CA TYR A 125 0.13 -15.01 19.25
C TYR A 125 1.26 -14.87 20.26
N PRO A 126 1.70 -15.95 20.93
CA PRO A 126 2.82 -15.90 21.86
C PRO A 126 4.14 -15.56 21.16
N THR A 127 4.22 -15.81 19.86
CA THR A 127 5.34 -15.53 18.95
C THR A 127 5.29 -14.14 18.34
N ASN A 128 4.18 -13.40 18.45
CA ASN A 128 4.11 -12.04 17.93
C ASN A 128 5.05 -11.12 18.72
N PRO A 129 6.10 -10.56 18.09
CA PRO A 129 7.07 -9.72 18.78
C PRO A 129 6.52 -8.34 19.16
N VAL A 130 5.31 -8.00 18.72
CA VAL A 130 4.63 -6.75 19.03
C VAL A 130 3.21 -7.03 19.56
N PRO A 131 3.10 -7.48 20.83
CA PRO A 131 1.83 -7.92 21.41
C PRO A 131 0.71 -6.88 21.31
N GLY A 132 -0.50 -7.36 21.05
CA GLY A 132 -1.69 -6.52 20.94
C GLY A 132 -1.83 -5.75 19.62
N LYS A 133 -0.94 -5.97 18.64
CA LYS A 133 -1.07 -5.39 17.29
C LYS A 133 -1.18 -6.50 16.23
N PRO A 134 -2.02 -6.30 15.20
CA PRO A 134 -2.00 -7.17 14.02
C PRO A 134 -0.61 -7.16 13.38
N ALA A 135 -0.10 -8.35 13.12
CA ALA A 135 1.22 -8.57 12.56
C ALA A 135 1.18 -9.72 11.54
N SER A 136 1.84 -9.52 10.41
CA SER A 136 1.99 -10.48 9.30
C SER A 136 2.95 -9.90 8.27
N ASP A 137 3.21 -10.60 7.17
CA ASP A 137 4.04 -10.11 6.08
C ASP A 137 3.19 -9.45 4.95
N CYS A 138 3.64 -9.52 3.69
CA CYS A 138 3.10 -8.68 2.63
C CYS A 138 1.77 -9.20 2.06
N GLU A 139 1.58 -10.50 2.10
CA GLU A 139 0.47 -11.27 1.57
C GLU A 139 -0.79 -10.93 2.34
N GLU A 140 -0.83 -11.23 3.64
CA GLU A 140 -1.96 -10.94 4.50
C GLU A 140 -2.34 -9.46 4.50
N GLN A 141 -1.34 -8.56 4.50
CA GLN A 141 -1.60 -7.13 4.50
C GLN A 141 -2.20 -6.67 3.18
N ALA A 142 -1.72 -7.15 2.04
CA ALA A 142 -2.30 -6.85 0.73
C ALA A 142 -3.71 -7.43 0.60
N TYR A 143 -3.90 -8.69 1.00
CA TYR A 143 -5.19 -9.39 0.89
C TYR A 143 -6.24 -8.72 1.77
N THR A 144 -5.86 -8.34 2.99
CA THR A 144 -6.74 -7.65 3.94
C THR A 144 -7.06 -6.23 3.49
N LEU A 145 -6.08 -5.49 2.92
CA LEU A 145 -6.36 -4.17 2.37
C LEU A 145 -7.33 -4.24 1.18
N VAL A 146 -7.17 -5.19 0.25
CA VAL A 146 -8.15 -5.38 -0.83
C VAL A 146 -9.52 -5.77 -0.28
N SER A 147 -9.56 -6.65 0.72
CA SER A 147 -10.80 -7.03 1.40
C SER A 147 -11.51 -5.81 2.02
N LEU A 148 -10.77 -4.91 2.68
CA LEU A 148 -11.31 -3.67 3.24
C LEU A 148 -11.81 -2.72 2.15
N LEU A 149 -11.03 -2.51 1.08
CA LEU A 149 -11.43 -1.64 -0.04
C LEU A 149 -12.72 -2.15 -0.69
N ARG A 150 -12.82 -3.47 -0.90
CA ARG A 150 -14.03 -4.13 -1.39
C ARG A 150 -15.20 -3.99 -0.42
N ALA A 151 -14.97 -4.15 0.89
CA ALA A 151 -15.99 -4.01 1.93
C ALA A 151 -16.57 -2.60 2.02
N ILE A 152 -15.75 -1.55 1.83
CA ILE A 152 -16.23 -0.15 1.79
C ILE A 152 -16.87 0.25 0.44
N GLY A 153 -16.98 -0.69 -0.51
CA GLY A 153 -17.71 -0.49 -1.76
C GLY A 153 -16.86 -0.15 -2.99
N VAL A 154 -15.52 -0.24 -2.92
CA VAL A 154 -14.70 -0.16 -4.13
C VAL A 154 -15.06 -1.33 -5.04
N LYS A 155 -15.41 -1.04 -6.29
CA LYS A 155 -15.78 -2.06 -7.28
C LYS A 155 -14.65 -3.06 -7.51
N ALA A 156 -14.95 -4.33 -7.68
CA ALA A 156 -13.95 -5.38 -7.90
C ALA A 156 -13.12 -5.10 -9.15
N GLU A 157 -13.71 -4.49 -10.17
CA GLU A 157 -13.01 -4.08 -11.37
C GLU A 157 -11.91 -3.04 -11.10
N ASN A 158 -11.98 -2.31 -9.97
CA ASN A 158 -11.13 -1.16 -9.68
C ASN A 158 -10.12 -1.41 -8.54
N VAL A 159 -10.00 -2.63 -8.02
CA VAL A 159 -9.04 -2.94 -6.96
C VAL A 159 -8.54 -4.37 -7.09
N ARG A 160 -7.24 -4.56 -6.87
CA ARG A 160 -6.59 -5.87 -6.98
C ARG A 160 -5.40 -5.99 -6.07
N VAL A 161 -5.16 -7.20 -5.61
CA VAL A 161 -3.86 -7.66 -5.16
C VAL A 161 -3.00 -7.86 -6.40
N VAL A 162 -1.73 -7.49 -6.27
CA VAL A 162 -0.70 -7.79 -7.25
C VAL A 162 0.39 -8.57 -6.54
N VAL A 163 0.82 -9.65 -7.16
CA VAL A 163 1.95 -10.47 -6.71
C VAL A 163 2.97 -10.52 -7.82
N GLY A 164 4.24 -10.35 -7.47
CA GLY A 164 5.29 -10.21 -8.45
C GLY A 164 6.65 -10.04 -7.82
N GLU A 165 7.65 -9.83 -8.67
CA GLU A 165 8.98 -9.46 -8.26
C GLU A 165 9.13 -7.94 -8.23
N VAL A 166 9.74 -7.40 -7.19
CA VAL A 166 10.05 -5.98 -7.03
C VAL A 166 11.55 -5.76 -6.88
N ASN A 167 12.04 -4.57 -7.24
CA ASN A 167 13.43 -4.14 -7.01
C ASN A 167 13.48 -2.86 -6.18
N PHE A 168 13.48 -3.02 -4.86
CA PHE A 168 13.62 -1.89 -3.97
C PHE A 168 15.08 -1.58 -3.67
N SER A 169 15.59 -0.49 -4.27
CA SER A 169 16.95 0.01 -4.05
C SER A 169 18.07 -1.04 -4.29
N GLY A 170 17.89 -1.90 -5.29
CA GLY A 170 18.88 -2.93 -5.68
C GLY A 170 18.68 -4.29 -5.01
N GLN A 171 17.70 -4.42 -4.13
CA GLN A 171 17.28 -5.71 -3.57
C GLN A 171 16.09 -6.22 -4.39
N ARG A 172 16.15 -7.48 -4.83
CA ARG A 172 15.08 -8.14 -5.59
C ARG A 172 14.44 -9.24 -4.77
N GLY A 173 13.13 -9.41 -4.89
CA GLY A 173 12.38 -10.48 -4.23
C GLY A 173 10.89 -10.47 -4.59
N GLY A 174 10.22 -11.57 -4.28
CA GLY A 174 8.76 -11.69 -4.38
C GLY A 174 8.06 -10.76 -3.41
N HIS A 175 6.94 -10.16 -3.80
CA HIS A 175 6.20 -9.22 -2.98
C HIS A 175 4.73 -9.19 -3.37
N ALA A 176 3.87 -8.92 -2.40
CA ALA A 176 2.46 -8.65 -2.59
C ALA A 176 2.15 -7.19 -2.26
N TRP A 177 1.47 -6.51 -3.18
CA TRP A 177 0.98 -5.14 -2.99
C TRP A 177 -0.45 -5.00 -3.50
N VAL A 178 -1.01 -3.80 -3.33
CA VAL A 178 -2.36 -3.49 -3.79
C VAL A 178 -2.30 -2.47 -4.91
N GLU A 179 -3.17 -2.61 -5.90
CA GLU A 179 -3.43 -1.57 -6.88
C GLU A 179 -4.89 -1.15 -6.86
N ILE A 180 -5.12 0.14 -7.05
CA ILE A 180 -6.46 0.72 -7.17
C ILE A 180 -6.55 1.55 -8.45
N TYR A 181 -7.70 1.45 -9.12
CA TYR A 181 -7.98 2.15 -10.37
C TYR A 181 -8.80 3.42 -10.09
N GLU A 182 -8.20 4.58 -10.28
CA GLU A 182 -8.87 5.87 -10.16
C GLU A 182 -8.53 6.75 -11.37
N ASN A 183 -9.51 7.54 -11.83
CA ASN A 183 -9.31 8.53 -12.89
C ASN A 183 -8.65 7.94 -14.16
N GLY A 184 -8.99 6.69 -14.50
CA GLY A 184 -8.50 6.03 -15.70
C GLY A 184 -7.12 5.37 -15.57
N LYS A 185 -6.51 5.33 -14.36
CA LYS A 185 -5.17 4.76 -14.15
C LYS A 185 -5.10 3.89 -12.90
N TRP A 186 -4.30 2.83 -12.99
CA TRP A 186 -3.85 2.06 -11.84
C TRP A 186 -2.74 2.80 -11.11
N PHE A 187 -2.73 2.73 -9.79
CA PHE A 187 -1.57 3.08 -8.98
C PHE A 187 -1.46 2.16 -7.77
N ALA A 188 -0.23 1.98 -7.30
CA ALA A 188 0.08 1.08 -6.20
C ALA A 188 -0.21 1.68 -4.83
N LEU A 189 -0.55 0.80 -3.89
CA LEU A 189 -0.71 1.04 -2.47
C LEU A 189 0.16 0.01 -1.74
N GLU A 190 1.18 0.50 -1.03
CA GLU A 190 2.12 -0.33 -0.29
C GLU A 190 1.67 -0.48 1.17
N ALA A 191 0.99 -1.58 1.48
CA ALA A 191 0.46 -1.85 2.82
C ALA A 191 1.59 -2.06 3.85
N THR A 192 2.72 -2.64 3.42
CA THR A 192 3.86 -2.96 4.29
C THR A 192 4.80 -1.78 4.53
N SER A 193 4.45 -0.58 4.06
CA SER A 193 5.31 0.61 4.21
C SER A 193 5.38 1.13 5.65
N GLY A 194 4.51 0.63 6.53
CA GLY A 194 4.36 0.99 7.93
C GLY A 194 5.48 0.51 8.85
N SER A 195 5.14 0.36 10.13
CA SER A 195 6.04 -0.17 11.14
C SER A 195 6.37 -1.64 10.87
N TYR A 196 7.56 -2.08 11.29
CA TYR A 196 8.00 -3.46 11.07
C TYR A 196 8.86 -3.96 12.22
N TRP A 197 8.91 -5.27 12.40
CA TRP A 197 9.88 -5.97 13.21
C TRP A 197 11.05 -6.43 12.34
N ASP A 198 12.27 -6.16 12.79
CA ASP A 198 13.49 -6.64 12.15
C ASP A 198 13.98 -7.91 12.86
N ASP A 199 13.98 -9.04 12.16
CA ASP A 199 14.32 -10.35 12.73
C ASP A 199 15.79 -10.46 13.17
N GLU A 200 16.69 -9.81 12.44
CA GLU A 200 18.13 -9.82 12.72
C GLU A 200 18.46 -8.94 13.93
N GLU A 201 17.97 -7.70 13.90
CA GLU A 201 18.17 -6.72 14.97
C GLU A 201 17.32 -7.06 16.21
N LYS A 202 16.33 -7.95 16.06
CA LYS A 202 15.30 -8.29 17.06
C LYS A 202 14.67 -7.01 17.62
N LYS A 203 14.25 -6.13 16.73
CA LYS A 203 13.87 -4.76 17.07
C LYS A 203 12.65 -4.28 16.29
N PHE A 204 11.74 -3.64 17.01
CA PHE A 204 10.62 -2.91 16.42
C PHE A 204 11.06 -1.54 15.92
N HIS A 205 10.64 -1.21 14.70
CA HIS A 205 10.87 0.08 14.05
C HIS A 205 9.54 0.74 13.75
N ASP A 206 9.24 1.84 14.45
CA ASP A 206 8.00 2.59 14.27
C ASP A 206 8.06 3.51 13.04
N ARG A 207 7.08 3.40 12.15
CA ARG A 207 6.99 4.17 10.89
C ARG A 207 5.54 4.48 10.54
N ARG A 208 5.36 5.57 9.81
CA ARG A 208 4.02 6.07 9.44
C ARG A 208 3.43 5.45 8.18
N GLY A 209 4.22 4.72 7.38
CA GLY A 209 3.81 4.34 6.03
C GLY A 209 3.92 5.47 5.01
N TYR A 210 3.77 5.09 3.75
CA TYR A 210 3.65 6.06 2.67
C TYR A 210 2.29 6.78 2.69
N PRO A 211 2.22 8.02 2.19
CA PRO A 211 0.93 8.64 1.94
C PRO A 211 0.21 7.91 0.80
N TYR A 212 -1.14 7.84 0.88
CA TYR A 212 -2.01 7.24 -0.16
C TYR A 212 -1.68 7.67 -1.60
N THR A 213 -1.22 8.91 -1.77
CA THR A 213 -0.94 9.50 -3.07
C THR A 213 0.51 9.31 -3.54
N TYR A 214 1.34 8.54 -2.82
CA TYR A 214 2.77 8.42 -3.12
C TYR A 214 2.99 7.88 -4.53
N PHE A 215 2.48 6.69 -4.84
CA PHE A 215 2.65 6.05 -6.16
C PHE A 215 1.71 6.58 -7.25
N LYS A 216 0.96 7.66 -6.98
CA LYS A 216 0.33 8.44 -8.06
C LYS A 216 1.37 9.25 -8.85
N ASN A 217 2.48 9.59 -8.20
CA ASN A 217 3.53 10.45 -8.76
C ASN A 217 4.91 9.77 -8.77
N HIS A 218 4.97 8.50 -8.38
CA HIS A 218 6.20 7.70 -8.35
C HIS A 218 5.91 6.36 -8.98
N GLU A 219 6.87 5.88 -9.76
CA GLU A 219 6.82 4.53 -10.29
C GLU A 219 6.94 3.53 -9.15
N TYR A 220 6.08 2.50 -9.17
CA TYR A 220 6.22 1.38 -8.28
C TYR A 220 7.34 0.48 -8.83
N PRO A 221 8.34 0.06 -8.04
CA PRO A 221 9.53 -0.61 -8.56
C PRO A 221 9.29 -2.09 -8.83
N SER A 222 8.22 -2.39 -9.57
CA SER A 222 7.89 -3.73 -10.06
C SER A 222 8.87 -4.13 -11.17
N VAL A 223 9.34 -5.37 -11.13
CA VAL A 223 10.19 -5.98 -12.14
C VAL A 223 9.40 -6.96 -13.00
N GLU A 224 8.62 -7.82 -12.35
CA GLU A 224 7.81 -8.84 -13.02
C GLU A 224 6.48 -8.99 -12.27
N ILE A 225 5.39 -9.20 -13.00
CA ILE A 225 4.09 -9.52 -12.40
C ILE A 225 3.79 -11.00 -12.59
N TRP A 226 3.43 -11.69 -11.51
CA TRP A 226 3.07 -13.10 -11.52
C TRP A 226 1.55 -13.29 -11.53
N GLY A 227 0.80 -12.36 -10.93
CA GLY A 227 -0.65 -12.43 -10.92
C GLY A 227 -1.33 -11.19 -10.39
N TYR A 228 -2.59 -11.06 -10.78
CA TYR A 228 -3.52 -10.06 -10.27
C TYR A 228 -4.77 -10.77 -9.77
N PHE A 229 -5.30 -10.37 -8.62
CA PHE A 229 -6.55 -10.97 -8.14
C PHE A 229 -7.32 -10.15 -7.11
N ASN A 230 -8.60 -10.49 -6.95
CA ASN A 230 -9.42 -10.14 -5.79
C ASN A 230 -10.48 -11.25 -5.56
N ASP A 231 -11.52 -10.96 -4.79
CA ASP A 231 -12.63 -11.86 -4.45
C ASP A 231 -13.42 -12.38 -5.67
N ILE A 232 -13.34 -11.71 -6.82
CA ILE A 232 -14.12 -12.01 -8.03
C ILE A 232 -13.22 -12.33 -9.22
N TYR A 233 -12.17 -11.54 -9.43
CA TYR A 233 -11.33 -11.57 -10.62
C TYR A 233 -9.95 -12.13 -10.34
N TYR A 234 -9.41 -12.80 -11.35
CA TYR A 234 -8.03 -13.26 -11.43
C TYR A 234 -7.50 -13.00 -12.85
N TYR A 235 -6.20 -12.71 -12.94
CA TYR A 235 -5.48 -12.62 -14.20
C TYR A 235 -4.01 -13.02 -14.03
N ASN A 236 -3.56 -13.96 -14.85
CA ASN A 236 -2.15 -14.32 -15.00
C ASN A 236 -1.60 -13.63 -16.27
N PRO A 237 -0.68 -12.67 -16.15
CA PRO A 237 -0.12 -11.98 -17.31
C PRO A 237 0.82 -12.84 -18.16
N SER A 238 1.37 -13.93 -17.62
CA SER A 238 2.26 -14.83 -18.37
C SER A 238 1.50 -15.78 -19.29
N THR A 239 0.32 -16.25 -18.86
CA THR A 239 -0.53 -17.18 -19.64
C THR A 239 -1.71 -16.48 -20.31
N GLU A 240 -1.96 -15.21 -19.98
CA GLU A 240 -3.15 -14.43 -20.34
C GLU A 240 -4.49 -15.04 -19.85
N GLU A 241 -4.42 -16.01 -18.93
CA GLU A 241 -5.57 -16.69 -18.37
C GLU A 241 -6.23 -15.90 -17.25
N GLY A 242 -7.53 -16.09 -17.07
CA GLY A 242 -8.31 -15.48 -16.02
C GLY A 242 -9.63 -14.90 -16.51
N ASN A 243 -10.43 -14.39 -15.57
CA ASN A 243 -11.74 -13.82 -15.80
C ASN A 243 -11.78 -12.29 -15.62
N ALA A 244 -10.61 -11.66 -15.42
CA ALA A 244 -10.51 -10.23 -15.18
C ALA A 244 -11.03 -9.36 -16.34
N PRO A 245 -11.57 -8.18 -16.04
CA PRO A 245 -12.05 -7.25 -17.06
C PRO A 245 -10.90 -6.72 -17.92
N PHE A 246 -11.22 -6.24 -19.13
CA PHE A 246 -10.24 -5.86 -20.14
C PHE A 246 -9.19 -4.84 -19.66
N HIS A 247 -9.57 -3.86 -18.84
CA HIS A 247 -8.62 -2.85 -18.33
C HIS A 247 -7.62 -3.38 -17.29
N TRP A 248 -7.76 -4.62 -16.83
CA TRP A 248 -6.70 -5.30 -16.06
C TRP A 248 -5.57 -5.79 -16.95
N LYS A 249 -5.85 -6.04 -18.25
CA LYS A 249 -4.90 -6.55 -19.23
C LYS A 249 -4.05 -5.44 -19.84
N ASN A 250 -4.62 -4.23 -19.94
CA ASN A 250 -3.91 -3.03 -20.44
C ASN A 250 -3.14 -2.32 -19.34
N VAL A 251 -2.26 -3.04 -18.64
CA VAL A 251 -1.21 -2.41 -17.84
C VAL A 251 -0.09 -2.15 -18.83
N ILE A 252 -0.07 -0.96 -19.42
CA ILE A 252 1.11 -0.54 -20.18
C ILE A 252 2.24 -0.46 -19.15
N LEU A 253 3.04 -1.52 -19.05
CA LEU A 253 4.38 -1.45 -18.50
C LEU A 253 5.07 -0.41 -19.38
N MET A 254 5.18 0.82 -18.88
CA MET A 254 5.98 1.81 -19.59
C MET A 254 7.40 1.25 -19.59
N PRO A 255 8.03 1.07 -20.76
CA PRO A 255 9.38 0.54 -20.82
C PRO A 255 10.31 1.47 -20.03
N SER A 256 11.08 0.84 -19.14
CA SER A 256 12.16 1.43 -18.34
C SER A 256 13.20 2.16 -19.19
#